data_AF-A0A7S2YFX9-F1
#
_entry.id   AF-A0A7S2YFX9-F1
#
_cell.length_a   1.000
_cell.length_b   1.000
_cell.length_c   1.000
_cell.angle_alpha   90.00
_cell.angle_beta   90.00
_cell.angle_gamma   90.00
#
_symmetry.space_group_name_H-M   'P 1'
#
loop_
_entity.id
_entity.type
_entity.pdbx_description
1 polymer ?
#
loop_
_entity_poly.entity_id
_entity_poly.type
_entity_poly.pdbx_seq_one_letter_code
_entity_poly.pdbx_strand_id
1 'polypeptide(L)'
;MRSSASSSCSKGLLRSVLTGKEATPRPPVRTLFASAVSRLDSSLPFSQQQQHNGKKRPYPLAVFDQVRPSTASTRSLDWRSLSSRSKSTAAAVSTDDYHVEDRPRLAALRERLQTEPAPRPASQYAQNGSSPIVTTTTSSVTATSPSPAVVESPILDMEELRAWADAQPDLPLDNQKLLLTDRYQRHHSYLRLSLTERCNLRCTYCMPPEGVPLQPKSHILQTSELLQLASYFRYQGGVSKFRLTGGEPTLRADLVDIVHGLKALDPQQIGMTTNGIVLASKLPALVEAGMDSINISLDTLQPDKFAELTRRPAGYLDKVWQALEACHDVQQEQMRMSGQSKPNLTVKLNCVVMRNVNTDEIADFVKLTQTFPHLAIRFIEYMPFSDNGWNNDQLVPYPELLQDLHDNHNIDLQKVPSPDPSDTTKWYQTPWSSTASSRNIGFITSMSQHFCGTCNRLRLTADGQLKVCLFDGKTELSLRDALRAGFTNQQLAKVIHAAVQNKHYKLGGHVDPQALADDADTNRPMTLIGG
;
A
#
# COMPACT_ATOMS: atom_id res chain seq x y z
N MET A 1 -64.01 10.55 -28.64
CA MET A 1 -64.54 11.85 -29.11
C MET A 1 -63.37 12.80 -29.32
N ARG A 2 -63.37 13.52 -30.45
CA ARG A 2 -62.38 14.54 -30.90
C ARG A 2 -62.23 15.63 -29.81
N SER A 3 -61.13 16.37 -29.65
CA SER A 3 -60.42 17.30 -30.56
C SER A 3 -59.29 17.94 -29.72
N SER A 4 -58.01 17.91 -30.07
CA SER A 4 -57.25 18.76 -31.01
C SER A 4 -57.08 20.24 -30.63
N ALA A 5 -55.85 20.71 -30.91
CA ALA A 5 -55.36 22.08 -31.12
C ALA A 5 -54.69 22.75 -29.89
N SER A 6 -53.38 23.08 -29.84
CA SER A 6 -52.34 23.58 -30.78
C SER A 6 -52.19 25.10 -30.83
N SER A 7 -50.92 25.53 -30.96
CA SER A 7 -50.40 26.83 -31.46
C SER A 7 -50.36 27.98 -30.43
N SER A 8 -49.42 28.94 -30.41
CA SER A 8 -48.20 29.29 -31.17
C SER A 8 -47.53 30.44 -30.40
N CYS A 9 -46.22 30.46 -30.12
CA CYS A 9 -45.12 31.05 -30.93
C CYS A 9 -45.30 32.51 -31.40
N SER A 10 -44.36 33.41 -31.01
CA SER A 10 -43.74 34.55 -31.77
C SER A 10 -43.22 35.63 -30.79
N LYS A 11 -41.91 35.88 -30.59
CA LYS A 11 -40.89 36.60 -31.41
C LYS A 11 -40.92 38.15 -31.33
N GLY A 12 -39.81 38.71 -30.81
CA GLY A 12 -39.17 40.00 -31.18
C GLY A 12 -39.71 41.28 -30.51
N LEU A 13 -39.00 42.38 -30.31
CA LEU A 13 -37.58 42.78 -30.51
C LEU A 13 -37.45 44.25 -29.99
N LEU A 14 -36.29 44.61 -29.42
CA LEU A 14 -35.58 45.91 -29.49
C LEU A 14 -35.88 47.15 -28.59
N ARG A 15 -34.72 47.73 -28.18
CA ARG A 15 -34.34 49.12 -27.77
C ARG A 15 -34.65 49.57 -26.33
N SER A 16 -33.83 50.36 -25.62
CA SER A 16 -32.39 50.72 -25.56
C SER A 16 -32.36 52.06 -24.79
N VAL A 17 -31.68 52.19 -23.64
CA VAL A 17 -31.13 53.47 -23.15
C VAL A 17 -29.83 53.17 -22.39
N LEU A 18 -28.74 53.76 -22.90
CA LEU A 18 -27.39 53.88 -22.33
C LEU A 18 -27.39 55.05 -21.32
N THR A 19 -26.61 55.08 -20.24
CA THR A 19 -25.19 55.51 -20.14
C THR A 19 -24.75 55.31 -18.67
N GLY A 20 -23.50 55.07 -18.24
CA GLY A 20 -22.18 54.86 -18.87
C GLY A 20 -21.08 54.75 -17.78
N LYS A 21 -19.98 54.06 -18.13
CA LYS A 21 -18.57 54.09 -17.59
C LYS A 21 -18.37 53.78 -16.09
N GLU A 22 -17.48 52.88 -15.64
CA GLU A 22 -16.07 52.69 -16.00
C GLU A 22 -15.65 51.20 -16.09
N ALA A 23 -14.60 50.95 -16.87
CA ALA A 23 -13.96 49.66 -17.07
C ALA A 23 -12.55 49.67 -16.45
N THR A 24 -12.20 48.64 -15.69
CA THR A 24 -10.81 48.22 -15.39
C THR A 24 -10.75 46.68 -15.22
N PRO A 25 -9.57 46.05 -15.46
CA PRO A 25 -9.49 44.74 -16.11
C PRO A 25 -9.46 43.55 -15.13
N ARG A 26 -9.86 42.39 -15.67
CA ARG A 26 -9.74 41.06 -15.04
C ARG A 26 -8.28 40.76 -14.67
N PRO A 27 -7.99 40.14 -13.50
CA PRO A 27 -6.63 39.77 -13.16
C PRO A 27 -6.21 38.50 -13.91
N PRO A 28 -4.91 38.33 -14.23
CA PRO A 28 -4.42 37.12 -14.87
C PRO A 28 -4.37 35.96 -13.87
N VAL A 29 -4.66 34.76 -14.38
CA VAL A 29 -4.47 33.47 -13.71
C VAL A 29 -2.97 33.23 -13.57
N ARG A 30 -2.37 33.77 -12.50
CA ARG A 30 -0.95 33.56 -12.17
C ARG A 30 -0.73 33.70 -10.65
N THR A 31 -1.44 32.89 -9.88
CA THR A 31 -1.28 32.88 -8.41
C THR A 31 -1.60 31.53 -7.80
N LEU A 32 -0.86 30.48 -8.19
CA LEU A 32 -0.76 29.24 -7.38
C LEU A 32 0.64 28.58 -7.38
N PHE A 33 1.67 29.19 -7.99
CA PHE A 33 3.04 28.65 -8.00
C PHE A 33 4.12 29.63 -7.53
N ALA A 34 3.75 30.69 -6.82
CA ALA A 34 4.69 31.65 -6.23
C ALA A 34 4.70 31.55 -4.70
N SER A 35 5.14 30.40 -4.17
CA SER A 35 5.55 30.29 -2.77
C SER A 35 6.79 29.41 -2.56
N ALA A 36 7.58 29.19 -3.61
CA ALA A 36 8.75 28.32 -3.56
C ALA A 36 10.00 28.89 -4.24
N VAL A 37 10.16 30.21 -4.40
CA VAL A 37 11.46 30.81 -4.76
C VAL A 37 11.55 32.24 -4.21
N SER A 38 12.06 32.41 -2.98
CA SER A 38 12.83 33.59 -2.57
C SER A 38 13.25 33.45 -1.11
N ARG A 39 14.51 33.03 -0.89
CA ARG A 39 15.40 33.40 0.23
C ARG A 39 16.66 32.53 0.12
N LEU A 40 17.55 32.93 -0.77
CA LEU A 40 18.96 32.63 -0.64
C LEU A 40 19.64 33.98 -0.61
N ASP A 41 20.01 34.41 0.58
CA ASP A 41 21.05 35.42 0.73
C ASP A 41 22.00 35.00 1.87
N SER A 42 23.24 35.35 1.61
CA SER A 42 24.52 34.84 2.10
C SER A 42 24.81 34.94 3.61
N SER A 43 25.61 34.00 4.15
CA SER A 43 26.89 34.31 4.84
C SER A 43 27.61 33.09 5.48
N LEU A 44 28.79 32.74 4.92
CA LEU A 44 30.08 32.37 5.57
C LEU A 44 30.26 31.01 6.31
N PRO A 45 31.51 30.53 6.55
CA PRO A 45 32.68 30.50 5.66
C PRO A 45 33.45 29.15 5.66
N PHE A 46 34.43 29.10 4.76
CA PHE A 46 35.48 28.10 4.52
C PHE A 46 36.58 28.12 5.62
N SER A 47 37.10 26.94 6.03
CA SER A 47 38.37 26.67 6.75
C SER A 47 38.25 25.29 7.45
N GLN A 48 39.18 24.34 7.53
CA GLN A 48 40.59 24.19 7.14
C GLN A 48 40.92 22.68 7.09
N GLN A 49 42.05 22.38 6.46
CA GLN A 49 42.70 21.08 6.29
C GLN A 49 42.88 20.26 7.58
N GLN A 50 42.88 18.93 7.45
CA GLN A 50 43.93 18.10 8.08
C GLN A 50 44.14 16.79 7.30
N GLN A 51 45.36 16.65 6.76
CA GLN A 51 45.94 15.40 6.29
C GLN A 51 46.47 14.62 7.49
N HIS A 52 46.25 13.29 7.56
CA HIS A 52 47.28 12.40 8.08
C HIS A 52 47.23 10.98 7.49
N ASN A 53 48.44 10.52 7.18
CA ASN A 53 48.84 9.26 6.56
C ASN A 53 48.49 8.02 7.37
N GLY A 54 48.32 6.87 6.70
CA GLY A 54 48.26 5.58 7.39
C GLY A 54 48.11 4.30 6.56
N LYS A 55 49.15 3.95 5.79
CA LYS A 55 49.61 2.57 5.45
C LYS A 55 48.64 1.52 4.84
N LYS A 56 49.00 1.15 3.61
CA LYS A 56 48.61 -0.03 2.80
C LYS A 56 48.84 -1.38 3.51
N ARG A 57 48.06 -2.41 3.15
CA ARG A 57 48.49 -3.70 2.53
C ARG A 57 47.27 -4.54 2.03
N PRO A 58 47.47 -5.54 1.14
CA PRO A 58 46.64 -5.73 -0.06
C PRO A 58 45.79 -7.02 -0.05
N TYR A 59 44.82 -7.12 -0.98
CA TYR A 59 44.21 -8.38 -1.42
C TYR A 59 44.31 -8.52 -2.95
N PRO A 60 44.47 -9.75 -3.48
CA PRO A 60 45.03 -10.00 -4.80
C PRO A 60 44.02 -9.90 -5.95
N LEU A 61 44.55 -9.49 -7.09
CA LEU A 61 43.95 -9.52 -8.43
C LEU A 61 43.78 -10.97 -8.90
N ALA A 62 42.58 -11.32 -9.33
CA ALA A 62 42.34 -12.44 -10.25
C ALA A 62 41.98 -11.86 -11.62
N VAL A 63 42.74 -12.30 -12.62
CA VAL A 63 42.64 -11.98 -14.04
C VAL A 63 41.40 -12.67 -14.62
N PHE A 64 40.57 -11.94 -15.37
CA PHE A 64 39.79 -12.55 -16.45
C PHE A 64 39.62 -11.57 -17.61
N ASP A 65 39.71 -12.20 -18.78
CA ASP A 65 39.99 -11.66 -20.09
C ASP A 65 38.93 -10.74 -20.71
N GLN A 66 39.43 -10.03 -21.73
CA GLN A 66 38.79 -9.09 -22.62
C GLN A 66 37.44 -9.57 -23.19
N VAL A 67 36.40 -8.73 -23.06
CA VAL A 67 35.28 -8.70 -24.00
C VAL A 67 35.01 -7.23 -24.36
N ARG A 68 35.10 -6.91 -25.66
CA ARG A 68 34.82 -5.58 -26.23
C ARG A 68 33.33 -5.24 -26.13
N PRO A 69 32.94 -3.96 -26.00
CA PRO A 69 31.54 -3.56 -25.93
C PRO A 69 30.89 -3.60 -27.32
N SER A 70 29.80 -4.35 -27.48
CA SER A 70 28.89 -4.22 -28.62
C SER A 70 27.81 -3.19 -28.29
N THR A 71 27.58 -2.30 -29.26
CA THR A 71 26.61 -1.22 -29.28
C THR A 71 25.19 -1.63 -28.91
N ALA A 72 24.57 -0.88 -27.99
CA ALA A 72 23.17 -1.04 -27.60
C ALA A 72 22.25 -0.53 -28.72
N SER A 73 21.53 -1.46 -29.35
CA SER A 73 20.38 -1.17 -30.21
C SER A 73 19.11 -1.40 -29.40
N THR A 74 18.31 -0.36 -29.23
CA THR A 74 16.96 -0.36 -28.67
C THR A 74 16.06 -1.36 -29.41
N ARG A 75 15.79 -2.53 -28.80
CA ARG A 75 14.70 -3.42 -29.20
C ARG A 75 13.51 -3.20 -28.29
N SER A 76 12.40 -2.73 -28.85
CA SER A 76 11.07 -2.82 -28.24
C SER A 76 10.74 -4.31 -28.04
N LEU A 77 10.57 -4.74 -26.80
CA LEU A 77 10.11 -6.09 -26.47
C LEU A 77 8.59 -6.17 -26.73
N ASP A 78 8.20 -6.87 -27.79
CA ASP A 78 6.80 -7.17 -28.11
C ASP A 78 6.32 -8.39 -27.30
N TRP A 79 5.73 -8.10 -26.14
CA TRP A 79 5.22 -9.08 -25.18
C TRP A 79 3.99 -9.87 -25.69
N ARG A 80 3.33 -9.42 -26.76
CA ARG A 80 2.11 -10.08 -27.27
C ARG A 80 2.38 -11.46 -27.88
N SER A 81 3.61 -11.69 -28.34
CA SER A 81 4.02 -12.93 -29.02
C SER A 81 4.20 -14.16 -28.10
N LEU A 82 4.19 -13.98 -26.77
CA LEU A 82 4.34 -15.07 -25.80
C LEU A 82 3.00 -15.65 -25.31
N SER A 83 1.85 -15.05 -25.69
CA SER A 83 0.53 -15.46 -25.19
C SER A 83 -0.12 -16.66 -25.89
N SER A 84 0.52 -17.25 -26.91
CA SER A 84 -0.09 -18.30 -27.74
C SER A 84 0.47 -19.72 -27.55
N ARG A 85 1.26 -19.99 -26.50
CA ARG A 85 1.77 -21.35 -26.21
C ARG A 85 1.75 -21.68 -24.71
N SER A 86 0.56 -21.89 -24.16
CA SER A 86 0.38 -22.72 -22.95
C SER A 86 -1.03 -23.33 -22.90
N LYS A 87 -1.28 -24.28 -23.81
CA LYS A 87 -2.31 -25.30 -23.59
C LYS A 87 -1.61 -26.65 -23.59
N SER A 88 -1.15 -27.09 -22.42
CA SER A 88 -0.78 -28.50 -22.20
C SER A 88 -0.64 -28.80 -20.71
N THR A 89 -1.50 -29.71 -20.25
CA THR A 89 -1.32 -30.61 -19.10
C THR A 89 -1.14 -29.98 -17.71
N ALA A 90 -2.26 -29.59 -17.09
CA ALA A 90 -2.40 -29.65 -15.64
C ALA A 90 -2.41 -31.13 -15.21
N ALA A 91 -1.26 -31.64 -14.80
CA ALA A 91 -1.20 -32.91 -14.08
C ALA A 91 -1.76 -32.68 -12.68
N ALA A 92 -2.81 -33.41 -12.32
CA ALA A 92 -3.34 -33.44 -10.96
C ALA A 92 -2.25 -33.96 -10.02
N VAL A 93 -1.68 -33.07 -9.21
CA VAL A 93 -0.81 -33.44 -8.11
C VAL A 93 -1.73 -33.99 -7.02
N SER A 94 -1.63 -35.29 -6.75
CA SER A 94 -2.26 -35.94 -5.61
C SER A 94 -1.73 -35.32 -4.32
N THR A 95 -2.61 -34.68 -3.56
CA THR A 95 -2.32 -34.01 -2.28
C THR A 95 -2.49 -34.94 -1.07
N ASP A 96 -2.72 -36.23 -1.27
CA ASP A 96 -3.37 -37.05 -0.24
C ASP A 96 -2.44 -37.77 0.75
N ASP A 97 -1.12 -37.85 0.53
CA ASP A 97 -0.32 -38.81 1.32
C ASP A 97 0.49 -38.24 2.51
N TYR A 98 0.64 -36.93 2.73
CA TYR A 98 1.57 -36.44 3.79
C TYR A 98 1.19 -35.16 4.58
N HIS A 99 -0.09 -34.78 4.63
CA HIS A 99 -0.56 -33.61 5.42
C HIS A 99 -1.45 -33.95 6.64
N VAL A 100 -1.44 -35.19 7.13
CA VAL A 100 -2.48 -35.70 8.04
C VAL A 100 -2.22 -35.37 9.53
N GLU A 101 -0.98 -35.21 9.98
CA GLU A 101 -0.70 -35.08 11.43
C GLU A 101 -0.96 -33.67 12.01
N ASP A 102 -0.67 -32.60 11.26
CA ASP A 102 -0.90 -31.22 11.74
C ASP A 102 -2.34 -30.73 11.50
N ARG A 103 -3.07 -31.28 10.52
CA ARG A 103 -4.45 -30.83 10.19
C ARG A 103 -5.42 -30.91 11.37
N PRO A 104 -5.49 -32.01 12.16
CA PRO A 104 -6.32 -32.06 13.36
C PRO A 104 -5.91 -31.02 14.40
N ARG A 105 -4.61 -30.75 14.55
CA ARG A 105 -4.07 -29.74 15.48
C ARG A 105 -4.42 -28.32 15.04
N LEU A 106 -4.34 -28.04 13.74
CA LEU A 106 -4.74 -26.76 13.13
C LEU A 106 -6.25 -26.54 13.26
N ALA A 107 -7.04 -27.58 12.98
CA ALA A 107 -8.49 -27.54 13.14
C ALA A 107 -8.90 -27.30 14.61
N ALA A 108 -8.29 -28.00 15.56
CA ALA A 108 -8.57 -27.81 16.99
C ALA A 108 -8.14 -26.41 17.48
N LEU A 109 -6.99 -25.89 17.02
CA LEU A 109 -6.57 -24.53 17.32
C LEU A 109 -7.56 -23.50 16.77
N ARG A 110 -7.97 -23.68 15.52
CA ARG A 110 -8.96 -22.81 14.88
C ARG A 110 -10.28 -22.84 15.64
N GLU A 111 -10.79 -24.02 15.97
CA GLU A 111 -12.02 -24.18 16.75
C GLU A 111 -11.90 -23.44 18.07
N ARG A 112 -10.85 -23.69 18.85
CA ARG A 112 -10.58 -23.01 20.13
C ARG A 112 -10.58 -21.49 19.98
N LEU A 113 -9.86 -20.95 19.00
CA LEU A 113 -9.76 -19.51 18.75
C LEU A 113 -11.08 -18.89 18.26
N GLN A 114 -11.98 -19.69 17.69
CA GLN A 114 -13.27 -19.22 17.18
C GLN A 114 -14.41 -19.39 18.18
N THR A 115 -14.30 -20.29 19.17
CA THR A 115 -15.35 -20.59 20.14
C THR A 115 -15.08 -20.06 21.53
N GLU A 116 -13.81 -19.90 21.91
CA GLU A 116 -13.43 -19.36 23.23
C GLU A 116 -13.04 -17.89 23.10
N PRO A 117 -13.71 -16.97 23.82
CA PRO A 117 -13.24 -15.60 23.89
C PRO A 117 -11.88 -15.57 24.58
N ALA A 118 -10.96 -14.73 24.10
CA ALA A 118 -9.65 -14.57 24.71
C ALA A 118 -9.79 -14.30 26.22
N PRO A 119 -8.99 -14.95 27.07
CA PRO A 119 -9.10 -14.77 28.52
C PRO A 119 -8.87 -13.30 28.85
N ARG A 120 -9.91 -12.62 29.33
CA ARG A 120 -9.80 -11.23 29.78
C ARG A 120 -8.84 -11.20 30.97
N PRO A 121 -7.80 -10.34 30.99
CA PRO A 121 -7.03 -10.14 32.20
C PRO A 121 -7.96 -9.71 33.34
N ALA A 122 -7.66 -10.15 34.55
CA ALA A 122 -8.36 -9.72 35.76
C ALA A 122 -8.32 -8.18 35.81
N SER A 123 -9.49 -7.56 35.68
CA SER A 123 -9.65 -6.12 35.54
C SER A 123 -8.97 -5.35 36.67
N GLN A 124 -7.98 -4.51 36.34
CA GLN A 124 -7.61 -3.35 37.18
C GLN A 124 -8.25 -2.04 36.72
N TYR A 125 -9.08 -2.04 35.68
CA TYR A 125 -9.96 -0.91 35.36
C TYR A 125 -11.37 -1.16 35.90
N ALA A 126 -11.51 -1.08 37.23
CA ALA A 126 -12.80 -0.97 37.88
C ALA A 126 -13.25 0.51 37.91
N GLN A 127 -14.24 0.80 37.07
CA GLN A 127 -15.31 1.80 37.16
C GLN A 127 -15.06 3.19 37.78
N ASN A 128 -15.45 4.22 37.02
CA ASN A 128 -16.46 5.17 37.48
C ASN A 128 -17.15 5.85 36.29
N GLY A 129 -18.49 5.86 36.29
CA GLY A 129 -19.28 6.71 35.40
C GLY A 129 -20.48 6.03 34.76
N SER A 130 -21.50 5.71 35.56
CA SER A 130 -22.84 5.39 35.07
C SER A 130 -23.34 6.51 34.15
N SER A 131 -23.72 6.18 32.91
CA SER A 131 -24.50 7.07 32.05
C SER A 131 -25.89 6.48 31.82
N PRO A 132 -26.95 7.30 31.83
CA PRO A 132 -28.32 6.81 31.83
C PRO A 132 -28.71 6.27 30.47
N ILE A 133 -29.59 5.27 30.49
CA ILE A 133 -30.35 4.80 29.33
C ILE A 133 -31.21 5.97 28.85
N VAL A 134 -30.81 6.60 27.75
CA VAL A 134 -31.65 7.55 27.03
C VAL A 134 -32.46 6.76 26.01
N THR A 135 -33.74 6.54 26.34
CA THR A 135 -34.76 6.10 25.41
C THR A 135 -35.11 7.27 24.50
N THR A 136 -34.53 7.34 23.30
CA THR A 136 -34.95 8.32 22.30
C THR A 136 -35.97 7.70 21.35
N THR A 137 -37.19 8.19 21.49
CA THR A 137 -38.30 8.09 20.54
C THR A 137 -37.87 8.41 19.11
N THR A 138 -38.26 7.54 18.20
CA THR A 138 -38.19 7.70 16.75
C THR A 138 -38.88 9.00 16.31
N SER A 139 -38.11 9.93 15.76
CA SER A 139 -38.61 11.01 14.92
C SER A 139 -37.88 10.93 13.59
N SER A 140 -38.65 10.62 12.54
CA SER A 140 -38.20 10.56 11.16
C SER A 140 -37.77 11.94 10.68
N VAL A 141 -36.47 12.17 10.58
CA VAL A 141 -35.91 13.28 9.81
C VAL A 141 -35.32 12.68 8.54
N THR A 142 -35.97 12.95 7.42
CA THR A 142 -35.45 12.72 6.07
C THR A 142 -34.22 13.60 5.88
N ALA A 143 -33.04 13.04 6.11
CA ALA A 143 -31.77 13.64 5.77
C ALA A 143 -31.38 13.20 4.36
N THR A 144 -31.57 14.09 3.39
CA THR A 144 -31.02 13.96 2.04
C THR A 144 -29.51 14.24 2.13
N SER A 145 -28.70 13.20 2.29
CA SER A 145 -27.24 13.35 2.25
C SER A 145 -26.78 13.69 0.83
N PRO A 146 -25.99 14.77 0.62
CA PRO A 146 -25.34 14.98 -0.67
C PRO A 146 -24.28 13.90 -0.87
N SER A 147 -24.24 13.34 -2.08
CA SER A 147 -23.20 12.41 -2.52
C SER A 147 -21.82 13.03 -2.29
N PRO A 148 -20.82 12.29 -1.78
CA PRO A 148 -19.47 12.82 -1.65
C PRO A 148 -18.98 13.22 -3.04
N ALA A 149 -18.69 14.51 -3.19
CA ALA A 149 -18.11 15.03 -4.42
C ALA A 149 -16.76 14.36 -4.62
N VAL A 150 -16.53 13.81 -5.81
CA VAL A 150 -15.19 13.47 -6.28
C VAL A 150 -14.37 14.74 -6.13
N VAL A 151 -13.37 14.74 -5.24
CA VAL A 151 -12.41 15.83 -5.16
C VAL A 151 -11.65 15.82 -6.48
N GLU A 152 -12.10 16.61 -7.45
CA GLU A 152 -11.38 16.85 -8.69
C GLU A 152 -10.12 17.63 -8.33
N SER A 153 -9.02 16.90 -8.11
CA SER A 153 -7.70 17.49 -8.25
C SER A 153 -7.65 18.17 -9.63
N PRO A 154 -7.12 19.39 -9.75
CA PRO A 154 -7.08 20.09 -11.04
C PRO A 154 -6.39 19.16 -12.03
N ILE A 155 -7.14 18.69 -13.03
CA ILE A 155 -6.62 17.86 -14.10
C ILE A 155 -5.61 18.75 -14.81
N LEU A 156 -4.32 18.51 -14.54
CA LEU A 156 -3.27 19.12 -15.33
C LEU A 156 -3.51 18.68 -16.77
N ASP A 157 -3.71 19.65 -17.65
CA ASP A 157 -3.80 19.37 -19.07
C ASP A 157 -2.50 18.67 -19.49
N MET A 158 -2.62 17.53 -20.16
CA MET A 158 -1.47 16.74 -20.58
C MET A 158 -0.61 17.51 -21.58
N GLU A 159 -1.18 18.46 -22.32
CA GLU A 159 -0.43 19.39 -23.18
C GLU A 159 0.40 20.38 -22.36
N GLU A 160 -0.19 20.99 -21.32
CA GLU A 160 0.53 21.89 -20.41
C GLU A 160 1.65 21.15 -19.66
N LEU A 161 1.37 19.96 -19.17
CA LEU A 161 2.35 19.12 -18.48
C LEU A 161 3.49 18.71 -19.42
N ARG A 162 3.18 18.41 -20.69
CA ARG A 162 4.17 18.12 -21.71
C ARG A 162 5.04 19.34 -22.00
N ALA A 163 4.43 20.50 -22.24
CA ALA A 163 5.15 21.73 -22.49
C ALA A 163 6.06 22.11 -21.30
N TRP A 164 5.57 21.91 -20.07
CA TRP A 164 6.37 22.06 -18.87
C TRP A 164 7.57 21.10 -18.87
N ALA A 165 7.36 19.82 -19.18
CA ALA A 165 8.43 18.82 -19.23
C ALA A 165 9.46 19.13 -20.32
N ASP A 166 9.03 19.61 -21.49
CA ASP A 166 9.93 20.01 -22.57
C ASP A 166 10.77 21.23 -22.22
N ALA A 167 10.26 22.12 -21.35
CA ALA A 167 11.00 23.27 -20.84
C ALA A 167 12.00 22.94 -19.73
N GLN A 168 11.91 21.75 -19.08
CA GLN A 168 12.88 21.33 -18.06
C GLN A 168 14.15 20.76 -18.69
N PRO A 169 15.32 20.91 -18.04
CA PRO A 169 16.55 20.28 -18.51
C PRO A 169 16.44 18.76 -18.48
N ASP A 170 17.14 18.13 -19.40
CA ASP A 170 17.22 16.69 -19.52
C ASP A 170 17.88 16.04 -18.30
N LEU A 171 17.26 14.95 -17.82
CA LEU A 171 17.80 14.12 -16.75
C LEU A 171 18.67 12.99 -17.32
N PRO A 172 19.75 12.61 -16.62
CA PRO A 172 20.55 11.44 -16.96
C PRO A 172 19.77 10.15 -16.63
N LEU A 173 19.15 9.55 -17.63
CA LEU A 173 18.32 8.34 -17.48
C LEU A 173 19.11 7.08 -17.06
N ASP A 174 20.43 7.10 -17.21
CA ASP A 174 21.34 6.06 -16.74
C ASP A 174 21.63 6.16 -15.23
N ASN A 175 21.43 7.34 -14.63
CA ASN A 175 21.60 7.55 -13.19
C ASN A 175 20.31 7.22 -12.42
N GLN A 176 20.08 5.92 -12.24
CA GLN A 176 18.89 5.38 -11.57
C GLN A 176 18.59 6.01 -10.21
N LYS A 177 19.62 6.38 -9.45
CA LYS A 177 19.45 6.95 -8.12
C LYS A 177 18.88 8.36 -8.18
N LEU A 178 19.28 9.18 -9.15
CA LEU A 178 18.86 10.58 -9.21
C LEU A 178 17.34 10.70 -9.41
N LEU A 179 16.77 9.90 -10.31
CA LEU A 179 15.36 9.99 -10.71
C LEU A 179 14.39 9.86 -9.53
N LEU A 180 14.66 8.93 -8.60
CA LEU A 180 13.77 8.59 -7.49
C LEU A 180 14.36 8.97 -6.12
N THR A 181 15.27 9.94 -6.05
CA THR A 181 15.77 10.49 -4.79
C THR A 181 15.12 11.83 -4.51
N ASP A 182 14.52 11.98 -3.34
CA ASP A 182 13.92 13.25 -2.92
C ASP A 182 14.91 14.24 -2.31
N ARG A 183 14.42 15.45 -1.98
CA ARG A 183 15.22 16.52 -1.37
C ARG A 183 15.82 16.18 0.00
N TYR A 184 15.37 15.09 0.63
CA TYR A 184 15.86 14.59 1.91
C TYR A 184 16.83 13.42 1.74
N GLN A 185 17.32 13.18 0.52
CA GLN A 185 18.27 12.12 0.17
C GLN A 185 17.71 10.71 0.42
N ARG A 186 16.38 10.55 0.40
CA ARG A 186 15.75 9.23 0.46
C ARG A 186 15.60 8.70 -0.96
N HIS A 187 16.27 7.59 -1.26
CA HIS A 187 16.08 6.89 -2.53
C HIS A 187 14.88 5.94 -2.46
N HIS A 188 13.94 6.06 -3.39
CA HIS A 188 12.71 5.28 -3.40
C HIS A 188 12.81 4.03 -4.29
N SER A 189 13.23 2.91 -3.69
CA SER A 189 13.41 1.62 -4.37
C SER A 189 12.21 0.68 -4.25
N TYR A 190 11.11 1.10 -3.62
CA TYR A 190 9.95 0.26 -3.35
C TYR A 190 8.66 0.84 -3.94
N LEU A 191 8.13 0.21 -4.99
CA LEU A 191 6.90 0.63 -5.65
C LEU A 191 5.71 -0.24 -5.22
N ARG A 192 4.65 0.40 -4.72
CA ARG A 192 3.34 -0.24 -4.50
C ARG A 192 2.46 -0.02 -5.71
N LEU A 193 1.91 -1.09 -6.26
CA LEU A 193 1.02 -1.09 -7.41
C LEU A 193 -0.37 -1.50 -6.93
N SER A 194 -1.32 -0.57 -6.94
CA SER A 194 -2.74 -0.89 -6.75
C SER A 194 -3.29 -1.42 -8.06
N LEU A 195 -3.85 -2.63 -8.02
CA LEU A 195 -4.26 -3.34 -9.23
C LEU A 195 -5.73 -3.16 -9.57
N THR A 196 -6.55 -2.82 -8.59
CA THR A 196 -8.00 -2.69 -8.72
C THR A 196 -8.57 -1.90 -7.56
N GLU A 197 -9.68 -1.21 -7.79
CA GLU A 197 -10.46 -0.53 -6.74
C GLU A 197 -11.47 -1.47 -6.06
N ARG A 198 -11.69 -2.66 -6.64
CA ARG A 198 -12.68 -3.62 -6.12
C ARG A 198 -12.15 -4.31 -4.87
N CYS A 199 -13.00 -4.44 -3.86
CA CYS A 199 -12.75 -5.26 -2.68
C CYS A 199 -13.98 -6.14 -2.38
N ASN A 200 -13.74 -7.38 -1.97
CA ASN A 200 -14.76 -8.33 -1.51
C ASN A 200 -15.09 -8.16 -0.02
N LEU A 201 -14.38 -7.29 0.70
CA LEU A 201 -14.69 -6.83 2.06
C LEU A 201 -15.18 -5.38 2.09
N ARG A 202 -15.71 -4.95 3.22
CA ARG A 202 -16.14 -3.57 3.52
C ARG A 202 -15.64 -3.16 4.90
N CYS A 203 -14.33 -3.28 5.12
CA CYS A 203 -13.74 -3.09 6.45
C CYS A 203 -14.08 -1.71 7.02
N THR A 204 -14.52 -1.65 8.28
CA THR A 204 -14.97 -0.43 8.97
C THR A 204 -13.95 0.70 8.89
N TYR A 205 -12.66 0.38 8.94
CA TYR A 205 -11.58 1.35 8.92
C TYR A 205 -11.06 1.76 7.52
N CYS A 206 -11.56 1.14 6.45
CA CYS A 206 -10.94 1.21 5.11
C CYS A 206 -11.91 1.62 3.99
N MET A 207 -13.16 1.16 4.07
CA MET A 207 -14.15 1.36 3.02
C MET A 207 -15.53 1.56 3.66
N PRO A 208 -16.34 2.55 3.23
CA PRO A 208 -17.71 2.73 3.72
C PRO A 208 -18.59 1.50 3.41
N PRO A 209 -19.71 1.30 4.13
CA PRO A 209 -20.53 0.09 4.01
C PRO A 209 -21.09 -0.13 2.59
N GLU A 210 -21.50 0.95 1.92
CA GLU A 210 -21.96 0.98 0.53
C GLU A 210 -20.84 0.71 -0.49
N GLY A 211 -19.57 0.85 -0.07
CA GLY A 211 -18.40 0.76 -0.93
C GLY A 211 -18.05 2.08 -1.60
N VAL A 212 -16.97 2.07 -2.38
CA VAL A 212 -16.53 3.25 -3.14
C VAL A 212 -17.09 3.24 -4.57
N PRO A 213 -17.37 4.41 -5.16
CA PRO A 213 -17.67 4.51 -6.59
C PRO A 213 -16.52 3.92 -7.41
N LEU A 214 -16.83 2.96 -8.27
CA LEU A 214 -15.83 2.28 -9.10
C LEU A 214 -15.70 2.98 -10.44
N GLN A 215 -14.45 3.21 -10.86
CA GLN A 215 -14.20 3.74 -12.18
C GLN A 215 -14.49 2.71 -13.30
N PRO A 216 -14.85 3.18 -14.50
CA PRO A 216 -14.91 2.34 -15.69
C PRO A 216 -13.58 1.62 -15.95
N LYS A 217 -13.63 0.42 -16.53
CA LYS A 217 -12.43 -0.38 -16.83
C LYS A 217 -11.41 0.37 -17.69
N SER A 218 -11.85 1.27 -18.57
CA SER A 218 -11.00 2.11 -19.42
C SER A 218 -10.12 3.08 -18.61
N HIS A 219 -10.53 3.46 -17.40
CA HIS A 219 -9.76 4.32 -16.51
C HIS A 219 -8.80 3.52 -15.61
N ILE A 220 -8.90 2.19 -15.56
CA ILE A 220 -7.92 1.39 -14.82
C ILE A 220 -6.73 1.05 -15.73
N LEU A 221 -5.53 1.05 -15.16
CA LEU A 221 -4.31 0.62 -15.85
C LEU A 221 -4.46 -0.80 -16.40
N GLN A 222 -4.37 -0.92 -17.72
CA GLN A 222 -4.28 -2.21 -18.39
C GLN A 222 -2.96 -2.88 -18.03
N THR A 223 -2.91 -4.20 -18.11
CA THR A 223 -1.70 -4.97 -17.74
C THR A 223 -0.47 -4.57 -18.55
N SER A 224 -0.65 -4.23 -19.83
CA SER A 224 0.45 -3.70 -20.65
C SER A 224 0.95 -2.34 -20.18
N GLU A 225 0.05 -1.43 -19.79
CA GLU A 225 0.40 -0.10 -19.29
C GLU A 225 1.10 -0.21 -17.93
N LEU A 226 0.59 -1.10 -17.06
CA LEU A 226 1.19 -1.38 -15.75
C LEU A 226 2.60 -1.95 -15.88
N LEU A 227 2.81 -2.94 -16.75
CA LEU A 227 4.13 -3.54 -16.97
C LEU A 227 5.10 -2.56 -17.63
N GLN A 228 4.61 -1.68 -18.52
CA GLN A 228 5.42 -0.62 -19.10
C GLN A 228 5.88 0.38 -18.03
N LEU A 229 5.00 0.83 -17.12
CA LEU A 229 5.38 1.69 -16.01
C LEU A 229 6.32 0.97 -15.03
N ALA A 230 6.03 -0.28 -14.67
CA ALA A 230 6.87 -1.06 -13.78
C ALA A 230 8.28 -1.26 -14.35
N SER A 231 8.38 -1.55 -15.66
CA SER A 231 9.65 -1.62 -16.39
C SER A 231 10.39 -0.28 -16.34
N TYR A 232 9.68 0.83 -16.53
CA TYR A 232 10.26 2.16 -16.43
C TYR A 232 10.83 2.44 -15.03
N PHE A 233 10.04 2.20 -13.98
CA PHE A 233 10.50 2.38 -12.59
C PHE A 233 11.67 1.43 -12.23
N ARG A 234 11.69 0.22 -12.79
CA ARG A 234 12.78 -0.75 -12.60
C ARG A 234 14.09 -0.28 -13.22
N TYR A 235 14.07 0.00 -14.53
CA TYR A 235 15.30 0.22 -15.29
C TYR A 235 15.82 1.65 -15.22
N GLN A 236 14.94 2.65 -15.17
CA GLN A 236 15.30 4.07 -15.08
C GLN A 236 15.32 4.58 -13.63
N GLY A 237 14.53 3.98 -12.74
CA GLY A 237 14.40 4.42 -11.35
C GLY A 237 15.12 3.56 -10.31
N GLY A 238 15.58 2.35 -10.68
CA GLY A 238 16.24 1.45 -9.75
C GLY A 238 15.32 0.79 -8.72
N VAL A 239 13.99 0.80 -8.95
CA VAL A 239 13.04 0.07 -8.09
C VAL A 239 13.44 -1.40 -8.03
N SER A 240 13.58 -1.95 -6.83
CA SER A 240 13.98 -3.35 -6.62
C SER A 240 12.89 -4.18 -5.97
N LYS A 241 11.89 -3.55 -5.37
CA LYS A 241 10.77 -4.21 -4.69
C LYS A 241 9.44 -3.74 -5.28
N PHE A 242 8.57 -4.69 -5.65
CA PHE A 242 7.20 -4.42 -6.04
C PHE A 242 6.22 -5.00 -4.99
N ARG A 243 5.20 -4.21 -4.60
CA ARG A 243 4.06 -4.71 -3.81
C ARG A 243 2.78 -4.59 -4.61
N LEU A 244 2.13 -5.71 -4.86
CA LEU A 244 0.78 -5.78 -5.43
C LEU A 244 -0.25 -5.57 -4.31
N THR A 245 -1.19 -4.67 -4.57
CA THR A 245 -2.27 -4.27 -3.65
C THR A 245 -3.56 -4.04 -4.47
N GLY A 246 -4.64 -3.57 -3.85
CA GLY A 246 -5.86 -3.15 -4.55
C GLY A 246 -6.49 -1.92 -3.87
N GLY A 247 -7.75 -1.88 -3.45
CA GLY A 247 -8.75 -2.95 -3.40
C GLY A 247 -8.24 -4.26 -2.80
N GLU A 248 -8.76 -5.36 -3.32
CA GLU A 248 -8.25 -6.72 -3.11
C GLU A 248 -7.60 -7.23 -4.41
N PRO A 249 -6.26 -7.41 -4.47
CA PRO A 249 -5.57 -7.77 -5.71
C PRO A 249 -6.00 -9.13 -6.28
N THR A 250 -6.41 -10.09 -5.44
CA THR A 250 -6.84 -11.42 -5.90
C THR A 250 -8.12 -11.41 -6.73
N LEU A 251 -8.86 -10.28 -6.75
CA LEU A 251 -10.02 -10.10 -7.62
C LEU A 251 -9.64 -9.74 -9.07
N ARG A 252 -8.38 -9.39 -9.34
CA ARG A 252 -7.91 -9.13 -10.69
C ARG A 252 -7.67 -10.46 -11.42
N ALA A 253 -8.34 -10.62 -12.56
CA ALA A 253 -8.37 -11.88 -13.29
C ALA A 253 -6.99 -12.31 -13.80
N ASP A 254 -6.20 -11.36 -14.30
CA ASP A 254 -4.87 -11.53 -14.87
C ASP A 254 -3.72 -11.31 -13.86
N LEU A 255 -3.99 -11.50 -12.56
CA LEU A 255 -3.00 -11.32 -11.50
C LEU A 255 -1.75 -12.19 -11.71
N VAL A 256 -1.92 -13.44 -12.13
CA VAL A 256 -0.80 -14.38 -12.34
C VAL A 256 0.09 -13.87 -13.49
N ASP A 257 -0.50 -13.40 -14.58
CA ASP A 257 0.23 -12.83 -15.72
C ASP A 257 1.01 -11.58 -15.32
N ILE A 258 0.45 -10.74 -14.45
CA ILE A 258 1.13 -9.56 -13.90
C ILE A 258 2.35 -9.97 -13.07
N VAL A 259 2.21 -10.97 -12.19
CA VAL A 259 3.34 -11.46 -11.38
C VAL A 259 4.44 -12.00 -12.28
N HIS A 260 4.09 -12.80 -13.28
CA HIS A 260 5.05 -13.33 -14.24
C HIS A 260 5.77 -12.22 -15.02
N GLY A 261 5.01 -11.23 -15.54
CA GLY A 261 5.57 -10.08 -16.26
C GLY A 261 6.48 -9.22 -15.38
N LEU A 262 6.15 -9.03 -14.10
CA LEU A 262 7.01 -8.33 -13.15
C LEU A 262 8.27 -9.14 -12.83
N LYS A 263 8.18 -10.47 -12.73
CA LYS A 263 9.35 -11.32 -12.44
C LYS A 263 10.38 -11.28 -13.57
N ALA A 264 9.92 -11.16 -14.82
CA ALA A 264 10.79 -10.96 -15.99
C ALA A 264 11.62 -9.66 -15.94
N LEU A 265 11.24 -8.69 -15.09
CA LEU A 265 12.02 -7.46 -14.85
C LEU A 265 13.16 -7.66 -13.83
N ASP A 266 13.35 -8.90 -13.34
CA ASP A 266 14.35 -9.29 -12.34
C ASP A 266 14.40 -8.37 -11.10
N PRO A 267 13.26 -8.13 -10.42
CA PRO A 267 13.28 -7.41 -9.14
C PRO A 267 13.84 -8.29 -8.03
N GLN A 268 14.36 -7.68 -6.97
CA GLN A 268 14.78 -8.41 -5.77
C GLN A 268 13.61 -9.09 -5.05
N GLN A 269 12.42 -8.49 -5.11
CA GLN A 269 11.23 -9.06 -4.47
C GLN A 269 9.94 -8.59 -5.15
N ILE A 270 9.06 -9.53 -5.43
CA ILE A 270 7.64 -9.29 -5.68
C ILE A 270 6.87 -9.78 -4.48
N GLY A 271 5.98 -8.96 -3.98
CA GLY A 271 5.02 -9.47 -3.03
C GLY A 271 3.64 -8.85 -3.14
N MET A 272 2.70 -9.38 -2.37
CA MET A 272 1.29 -8.99 -2.41
C MET A 272 0.78 -8.68 -1.01
N THR A 273 -0.24 -7.83 -0.90
CA THR A 273 -1.06 -7.68 0.31
C THR A 273 -2.51 -8.00 -0.04
N THR A 274 -3.11 -8.94 0.68
CA THR A 274 -4.44 -9.50 0.40
C THR A 274 -5.19 -9.75 1.71
N ASN A 275 -6.51 -9.76 1.70
CA ASN A 275 -7.32 -10.24 2.81
C ASN A 275 -7.39 -11.77 2.92
N GLY A 276 -6.80 -12.51 1.97
CA GLY A 276 -6.66 -13.97 2.05
C GLY A 276 -7.87 -14.78 1.58
N ILE A 277 -9.06 -14.20 1.43
CA ILE A 277 -10.31 -14.95 1.15
C ILE A 277 -10.26 -15.82 -0.11
N VAL A 278 -9.57 -15.36 -1.16
CA VAL A 278 -9.45 -16.08 -2.44
C VAL A 278 -8.05 -16.68 -2.61
N LEU A 279 -7.14 -16.42 -1.66
CA LEU A 279 -5.72 -16.69 -1.82
C LEU A 279 -5.41 -18.18 -2.01
N ALA A 280 -6.01 -19.05 -1.19
CA ALA A 280 -5.71 -20.50 -1.22
C ALA A 280 -5.81 -21.09 -2.64
N SER A 281 -6.87 -20.74 -3.38
CA SER A 281 -7.10 -21.23 -4.75
C SER A 281 -6.09 -20.70 -5.80
N LYS A 282 -5.47 -19.54 -5.55
CA LYS A 282 -4.54 -18.88 -6.48
C LYS A 282 -3.09 -19.08 -6.10
N LEU A 283 -2.81 -19.48 -4.86
CA LEU A 283 -1.48 -19.54 -4.29
C LEU A 283 -0.49 -20.37 -5.13
N PRO A 284 -0.82 -21.60 -5.60
CA PRO A 284 0.13 -22.38 -6.40
C PRO A 284 0.60 -21.65 -7.66
N ALA A 285 -0.34 -21.09 -8.43
CA ALA A 285 -0.04 -20.37 -9.66
C ALA A 285 0.74 -19.07 -9.39
N LEU A 286 0.48 -18.39 -8.26
CA LEU A 286 1.23 -17.19 -7.88
C LEU A 286 2.68 -17.52 -7.52
N VAL A 287 2.91 -18.61 -6.78
CA VAL A 287 4.25 -19.07 -6.41
C VAL A 287 5.02 -19.48 -7.66
N GLU A 288 4.41 -20.24 -8.56
CA GLU A 288 4.98 -20.63 -9.85
C GLU A 288 5.35 -19.41 -10.72
N ALA A 289 4.49 -18.38 -10.72
CA ALA A 289 4.77 -17.13 -11.44
C ALA A 289 5.89 -16.29 -10.83
N GLY A 290 6.38 -16.63 -9.64
CA GLY A 290 7.51 -15.95 -8.98
C GLY A 290 7.13 -15.01 -7.83
N MET A 291 5.99 -15.23 -7.17
CA MET A 291 5.63 -14.51 -5.94
C MET A 291 6.58 -14.87 -4.79
N ASP A 292 7.27 -13.88 -4.22
CA ASP A 292 8.26 -14.11 -3.15
C ASP A 292 7.70 -13.81 -1.74
N SER A 293 6.64 -12.98 -1.63
CA SER A 293 6.16 -12.49 -0.34
C SER A 293 4.67 -12.19 -0.30
N ILE A 294 3.96 -12.73 0.69
CA ILE A 294 2.53 -12.49 0.89
C ILE A 294 2.30 -11.86 2.27
N ASN A 295 1.57 -10.75 2.30
CA ASN A 295 0.99 -10.20 3.51
C ASN A 295 -0.51 -10.51 3.49
N ILE A 296 -1.00 -11.19 4.52
CA ILE A 296 -2.43 -11.43 4.75
C ILE A 296 -2.90 -10.42 5.79
N SER A 297 -3.94 -9.65 5.49
CA SER A 297 -4.58 -8.77 6.47
C SER A 297 -5.66 -9.53 7.22
N LEU A 298 -5.52 -9.63 8.54
CA LEU A 298 -6.47 -10.28 9.43
C LEU A 298 -6.45 -9.56 10.79
N ASP A 299 -7.55 -8.90 11.11
CA ASP A 299 -7.62 -8.01 12.28
C ASP A 299 -8.30 -8.66 13.51
N THR A 300 -8.77 -9.89 13.39
CA THR A 300 -9.37 -10.67 14.49
C THR A 300 -9.35 -12.16 14.15
N LEU A 301 -9.27 -12.99 15.17
CA LEU A 301 -9.38 -14.45 15.13
C LEU A 301 -10.80 -14.93 15.48
N GLN A 302 -11.67 -14.00 15.89
CA GLN A 302 -13.04 -14.28 16.33
C GLN A 302 -14.06 -14.08 15.19
N PRO A 303 -14.96 -15.04 14.92
CA PRO A 303 -15.89 -14.96 13.78
C PRO A 303 -16.86 -13.77 13.83
N ASP A 304 -17.40 -13.45 15.00
CA ASP A 304 -18.38 -12.36 15.15
C ASP A 304 -17.75 -11.00 14.93
N LYS A 305 -16.57 -10.77 15.55
CA LYS A 305 -15.77 -9.56 15.30
C LYS A 305 -15.33 -9.47 13.85
N PHE A 306 -14.99 -10.59 13.21
CA PHE A 306 -14.64 -10.60 11.79
C PHE A 306 -15.83 -10.10 10.96
N ALA A 307 -17.04 -10.57 11.28
CA ALA A 307 -18.23 -10.18 10.56
C ALA A 307 -18.56 -8.69 10.73
N GLU A 308 -18.42 -8.17 11.95
CA GLU A 308 -18.59 -6.75 12.27
C GLU A 308 -17.55 -5.89 11.54
N LEU A 309 -16.26 -6.19 11.74
CA LEU A 309 -15.15 -5.43 11.19
C LEU A 309 -15.18 -5.40 9.67
N THR A 310 -15.42 -6.54 9.02
CA THR A 310 -15.34 -6.67 7.56
C THR A 310 -16.67 -6.42 6.85
N ARG A 311 -17.78 -6.37 7.60
CA ARG A 311 -19.17 -6.33 7.11
C ARG A 311 -19.45 -7.44 6.11
N ARG A 312 -19.00 -8.66 6.44
CA ARG A 312 -19.19 -9.90 5.66
C ARG A 312 -19.55 -11.07 6.58
N PRO A 313 -20.10 -12.17 6.06
CA PRO A 313 -20.44 -13.32 6.89
C PRO A 313 -19.24 -13.86 7.66
N ALA A 314 -19.43 -14.24 8.92
CA ALA A 314 -18.40 -14.78 9.81
C ALA A 314 -17.61 -15.94 9.18
N GLY A 315 -18.27 -16.83 8.42
CA GLY A 315 -17.63 -17.96 7.73
C GLY A 315 -16.62 -17.57 6.64
N TYR A 316 -16.44 -16.29 6.33
CA TYR A 316 -15.33 -15.85 5.47
C TYR A 316 -13.98 -15.93 6.19
N LEU A 317 -13.96 -15.87 7.52
CA LEU A 317 -12.76 -16.08 8.34
C LEU A 317 -12.13 -17.45 8.05
N ASP A 318 -12.96 -18.47 7.83
CA ASP A 318 -12.52 -19.83 7.50
C ASP A 318 -11.69 -19.90 6.22
N LYS A 319 -12.00 -19.03 5.24
CA LYS A 319 -11.24 -18.92 4.00
C LYS A 319 -9.87 -18.28 4.21
N VAL A 320 -9.77 -17.35 5.18
CA VAL A 320 -8.48 -16.77 5.57
C VAL A 320 -7.62 -17.82 6.29
N TRP A 321 -8.24 -18.65 7.13
CA TRP A 321 -7.58 -19.83 7.73
C TRP A 321 -7.06 -20.80 6.68
N GLN A 322 -7.90 -21.18 5.71
CA GLN A 322 -7.48 -22.03 4.59
C GLN A 322 -6.31 -21.42 3.81
N ALA A 323 -6.26 -20.09 3.68
CA ALA A 323 -5.13 -19.42 3.04
C ALA A 323 -3.83 -19.49 3.86
N LEU A 324 -3.92 -19.34 5.20
CA LEU A 324 -2.79 -19.52 6.10
C LEU A 324 -2.26 -20.95 6.07
N GLU A 325 -3.15 -21.94 6.11
CA GLU A 325 -2.83 -23.37 5.99
C GLU A 325 -2.15 -23.66 4.65
N ALA A 326 -2.72 -23.20 3.53
CA ALA A 326 -2.13 -23.39 2.21
C ALA A 326 -0.75 -22.73 2.08
N CYS A 327 -0.56 -21.55 2.69
CA CYS A 327 0.74 -20.89 2.75
C CYS A 327 1.76 -21.70 3.55
N HIS A 328 1.33 -22.26 4.68
CA HIS A 328 2.16 -23.13 5.50
C HIS A 328 2.58 -24.40 4.75
N ASP A 329 1.63 -25.08 4.10
CA ASP A 329 1.90 -26.28 3.30
C ASP A 329 2.95 -26.01 2.21
N VAL A 330 2.83 -24.88 1.49
CA VAL A 330 3.82 -24.46 0.49
C VAL A 330 5.20 -24.21 1.13
N GLN A 331 5.26 -23.56 2.28
CA GLN A 331 6.52 -23.31 2.97
C GLN A 331 7.20 -24.61 3.40
N GLN A 332 6.44 -25.55 3.96
CA GLN A 332 6.94 -26.88 4.36
C GLN A 332 7.48 -27.64 3.16
N GLU A 333 6.74 -27.67 2.05
CA GLU A 333 7.16 -28.36 0.84
C GLU A 333 8.43 -27.75 0.24
N GLN A 334 8.55 -26.41 0.23
CA GLN A 334 9.77 -25.73 -0.22
C GLN A 334 10.99 -26.08 0.63
N MET A 335 10.84 -26.13 1.96
CA MET A 335 11.92 -26.50 2.86
C MET A 335 12.31 -27.97 2.68
N ARG A 336 11.33 -28.87 2.54
CA ARG A 336 11.55 -30.30 2.30
C ARG A 336 12.31 -30.54 0.99
N MET A 337 11.90 -29.89 -0.10
CA MET A 337 12.50 -30.06 -1.42
C MET A 337 13.89 -29.43 -1.54
N SER A 338 14.13 -28.31 -0.86
CA SER A 338 15.43 -27.61 -0.92
C SER A 338 16.44 -28.06 0.14
N GLY A 339 15.98 -28.76 1.19
CA GLY A 339 16.76 -29.06 2.39
C GLY A 339 17.13 -27.82 3.21
N GLN A 340 16.53 -26.66 2.92
CA GLN A 340 16.81 -25.41 3.62
C GLN A 340 15.96 -25.26 4.88
N SER A 341 16.50 -24.56 5.87
CA SER A 341 15.81 -24.24 7.12
C SER A 341 14.80 -23.08 7.00
N LYS A 342 14.69 -22.47 5.82
CA LYS A 342 13.78 -21.34 5.55
C LYS A 342 13.11 -21.51 4.19
N PRO A 343 11.81 -21.21 4.08
CA PRO A 343 11.11 -21.22 2.81
C PRO A 343 11.49 -20.01 1.94
N ASN A 344 11.34 -20.15 0.63
CA ASN A 344 11.49 -19.03 -0.30
C ASN A 344 10.30 -18.07 -0.19
N LEU A 345 9.09 -18.60 -0.02
CA LEU A 345 7.89 -17.81 0.18
C LEU A 345 7.85 -17.26 1.61
N THR A 346 7.88 -15.94 1.74
CA THR A 346 7.71 -15.26 3.02
C THR A 346 6.26 -14.88 3.27
N VAL A 347 5.71 -15.25 4.42
CA VAL A 347 4.30 -15.01 4.75
C VAL A 347 4.23 -14.14 6.01
N LYS A 348 3.42 -13.09 5.94
CA LYS A 348 3.21 -12.17 7.06
C LYS A 348 1.71 -11.99 7.32
N LEU A 349 1.32 -11.91 8.58
CA LEU A 349 -0.01 -11.50 8.99
C LEU A 349 0.04 -10.04 9.45
N ASN A 350 -0.88 -9.21 8.97
CA ASN A 350 -1.03 -7.82 9.39
C ASN A 350 -2.33 -7.67 10.15
N CYS A 351 -2.26 -7.10 11.35
CA CYS A 351 -3.40 -6.79 12.19
C CYS A 351 -3.34 -5.30 12.56
N VAL A 352 -4.34 -4.53 12.14
CA VAL A 352 -4.54 -3.14 12.59
C VAL A 352 -5.15 -3.18 13.99
N VAL A 353 -4.43 -2.65 14.97
CA VAL A 353 -4.85 -2.71 16.37
C VAL A 353 -5.68 -1.48 16.72
N MET A 354 -6.89 -1.72 17.23
CA MET A 354 -7.85 -0.70 17.63
C MET A 354 -8.30 -0.97 19.06
N ARG A 355 -8.21 0.05 19.92
CA ARG A 355 -8.62 -0.04 21.33
C ARG A 355 -10.09 -0.46 21.42
N ASN A 356 -10.39 -1.36 22.36
CA ASN A 356 -11.74 -1.88 22.62
C ASN A 356 -12.37 -2.66 21.45
N VAL A 357 -11.56 -3.04 20.45
CA VAL A 357 -12.02 -3.83 19.29
C VAL A 357 -11.32 -5.19 19.27
N ASN A 358 -9.99 -5.20 19.20
CA ASN A 358 -9.20 -6.43 19.02
C ASN A 358 -7.95 -6.49 19.91
N THR A 359 -7.80 -5.59 20.88
CA THR A 359 -6.66 -5.59 21.81
C THR A 359 -6.62 -6.83 22.72
N ASP A 360 -7.77 -7.43 22.98
CA ASP A 360 -7.91 -8.67 23.76
C ASP A 360 -7.36 -9.91 23.04
N GLU A 361 -7.11 -9.84 21.74
CA GLU A 361 -6.65 -10.99 20.93
C GLU A 361 -5.15 -10.98 20.64
N ILE A 362 -4.41 -9.94 21.08
CA ILE A 362 -3.00 -9.73 20.74
C ILE A 362 -2.13 -10.90 21.18
N ALA A 363 -2.35 -11.43 22.39
CA ALA A 363 -1.64 -12.59 22.89
C ALA A 363 -1.91 -13.86 22.05
N ASP A 364 -3.14 -14.04 21.57
CA ASP A 364 -3.50 -15.20 20.77
C ASP A 364 -2.94 -15.12 19.36
N PHE A 365 -2.90 -13.92 18.76
CA PHE A 365 -2.10 -13.67 17.57
C PHE A 365 -0.64 -14.05 17.81
N VAL A 366 0.00 -13.57 18.87
CA VAL A 366 1.41 -13.91 19.15
C VAL A 366 1.60 -15.43 19.26
N LYS A 367 0.71 -16.15 19.95
CA LYS A 367 0.74 -17.60 20.10
C LYS A 367 0.57 -18.36 18.78
N LEU A 368 -0.04 -17.78 17.74
CA LEU A 368 -0.09 -18.40 16.41
C LEU A 368 1.30 -18.74 15.84
N THR A 369 2.34 -18.01 16.25
CA THR A 369 3.72 -18.31 15.84
C THR A 369 4.25 -19.65 16.37
N GLN A 370 3.62 -20.25 17.38
CA GLN A 370 3.92 -21.63 17.83
C GLN A 370 3.47 -22.67 16.82
N THR A 371 2.36 -22.37 16.14
CA THR A 371 1.74 -23.23 15.12
C THR A 371 2.35 -22.96 13.74
N PHE A 372 2.61 -21.70 13.44
CA PHE A 372 3.21 -21.25 12.18
C PHE A 372 4.59 -20.63 12.44
N PRO A 373 5.65 -21.45 12.60
CA PRO A 373 6.98 -20.96 13.00
C PRO A 373 7.64 -20.01 11.99
N HIS A 374 7.20 -20.03 10.72
CA HIS A 374 7.67 -19.16 9.65
C HIS A 374 6.72 -17.99 9.32
N LEU A 375 5.65 -17.83 10.10
CA LEU A 375 4.73 -16.70 10.00
C LEU A 375 5.27 -15.53 10.83
N ALA A 376 5.36 -14.36 10.21
CA ALA A 376 5.64 -13.13 10.94
C ALA A 376 4.34 -12.33 11.12
N ILE A 377 3.99 -11.97 12.35
CA ILE A 377 2.77 -11.22 12.68
C ILE A 377 3.15 -9.78 12.97
N ARG A 378 2.44 -8.85 12.35
CA ARG A 378 2.69 -7.42 12.47
C ARG A 378 1.46 -6.68 12.96
N PHE A 379 1.61 -6.04 14.11
CA PHE A 379 0.63 -5.14 14.68
C PHE A 379 0.86 -3.73 14.14
N ILE A 380 -0.18 -3.13 13.59
CA ILE A 380 -0.14 -1.82 12.92
C ILE A 380 -0.98 -0.84 13.73
N GLU A 381 -0.39 0.30 14.06
CA GLU A 381 -1.13 1.39 14.70
C GLU A 381 -2.24 1.93 13.79
N TYR A 382 -3.41 2.16 14.39
CA TYR A 382 -4.56 2.69 13.69
C TYR A 382 -4.30 4.12 13.18
N MET A 383 -4.56 4.36 11.89
CA MET A 383 -4.23 5.60 11.18
C MET A 383 -5.49 6.38 10.79
N PRO A 384 -5.43 7.72 10.78
CA PRO A 384 -6.53 8.55 10.33
C PRO A 384 -6.71 8.48 8.81
N PHE A 385 -7.92 8.12 8.37
CA PHE A 385 -8.39 8.23 6.99
C PHE A 385 -9.83 8.75 7.00
N SER A 386 -10.28 9.29 5.87
CA SER A 386 -11.65 9.81 5.76
C SER A 386 -12.68 8.73 6.12
N ASP A 387 -13.72 9.17 6.83
CA ASP A 387 -14.88 8.37 7.21
C ASP A 387 -14.59 7.07 7.99
N ASN A 388 -13.39 6.91 8.56
CA ASN A 388 -13.04 5.72 9.35
C ASN A 388 -13.31 5.88 10.86
N GLY A 389 -13.74 7.06 11.31
CA GLY A 389 -14.08 7.34 12.71
C GLY A 389 -12.88 7.40 13.64
N TRP A 390 -11.66 7.57 13.11
CA TRP A 390 -10.43 7.65 13.88
C TRP A 390 -10.48 8.76 14.93
N ASN A 391 -10.02 8.43 16.13
CA ASN A 391 -9.71 9.37 17.19
C ASN A 391 -8.51 8.86 18.02
N ASN A 392 -7.91 9.75 18.81
CA ASN A 392 -6.73 9.41 19.62
C ASN A 392 -7.01 8.31 20.66
N ASP A 393 -8.24 8.19 21.17
CA ASP A 393 -8.58 7.20 22.19
C ASP A 393 -8.54 5.77 21.62
N GLN A 394 -8.75 5.61 20.31
CA GLN A 394 -8.68 4.32 19.63
C GLN A 394 -7.25 3.87 19.31
N LEU A 395 -6.28 4.78 19.32
CA LEU A 395 -4.88 4.47 19.05
C LEU A 395 -4.29 3.67 20.22
N VAL A 396 -3.60 2.59 19.89
CA VAL A 396 -2.86 1.76 20.85
C VAL A 396 -1.37 1.78 20.49
N PRO A 397 -0.55 2.58 21.20
CA PRO A 397 0.89 2.62 20.97
C PRO A 397 1.54 1.27 21.25
N TYR A 398 2.54 0.88 20.44
CA TYR A 398 3.20 -0.41 20.62
C TYR A 398 3.80 -0.71 22.03
N PRO A 399 4.29 0.28 22.84
CA PRO A 399 4.81 -0.03 24.17
C PRO A 399 3.71 -0.55 25.11
N GLU A 400 2.46 -0.12 24.91
CA GLU A 400 1.31 -0.60 25.66
C GLU A 400 1.08 -2.10 25.37
N LEU A 401 1.14 -2.50 24.10
CA LEU A 401 1.02 -3.90 23.70
C LEU A 401 2.15 -4.77 24.26
N LEU A 402 3.38 -4.25 24.30
CA LEU A 402 4.51 -4.96 24.91
C LEU A 402 4.30 -5.15 26.42
N GLN A 403 3.83 -4.11 27.11
CA GLN A 403 3.58 -4.17 28.54
C GLN A 403 2.45 -5.14 28.88
N ASP A 404 1.35 -5.10 28.12
CA ASP A 404 0.23 -6.02 28.28
C ASP A 404 0.63 -7.50 28.05
N LEU A 405 1.40 -7.76 26.98
CA LEU A 405 1.95 -9.10 26.73
C LEU A 405 2.82 -9.62 27.88
N HIS A 406 3.62 -8.74 28.50
CA HIS A 406 4.45 -9.08 29.65
C HIS A 406 3.59 -9.33 30.90
N ASP A 407 2.84 -8.32 31.34
CA ASP A 407 2.17 -8.31 32.65
C ASP A 407 1.00 -9.28 32.72
N ASN A 408 0.19 -9.35 31.65
CA ASN A 408 -1.08 -10.06 31.66
C ASN A 408 -1.01 -11.43 30.99
N HIS A 409 -0.01 -11.66 30.15
CA HIS A 409 0.11 -12.89 29.37
C HIS A 409 1.43 -13.64 29.58
N ASN A 410 2.39 -13.08 30.34
CA ASN A 410 3.70 -13.68 30.60
C ASN A 410 4.45 -14.04 29.30
N ILE A 411 4.38 -13.16 28.30
CA ILE A 411 5.03 -13.27 27.00
C ILE A 411 6.11 -12.19 26.88
N ASP A 412 7.37 -12.61 27.08
CA ASP A 412 8.53 -11.72 26.97
C ASP A 412 9.07 -11.64 25.54
N LEU A 413 8.73 -10.56 24.84
CA LEU A 413 9.24 -10.32 23.50
C LEU A 413 10.65 -9.71 23.52
N GLN A 414 11.59 -10.36 22.83
CA GLN A 414 12.97 -9.90 22.73
C GLN A 414 13.19 -9.10 21.45
N LYS A 415 13.71 -7.86 21.55
CA LYS A 415 13.88 -6.98 20.38
C LYS A 415 14.96 -7.52 19.42
N VAL A 416 14.67 -7.53 18.12
CA VAL A 416 15.58 -7.97 17.06
C VAL A 416 15.79 -6.83 16.05
N PRO A 417 17.02 -6.29 15.90
CA PRO A 417 17.28 -5.24 14.91
C PRO A 417 17.06 -5.71 13.46
N SER A 418 16.58 -4.81 12.61
CA SER A 418 16.58 -4.99 11.15
C SER A 418 17.85 -4.38 10.56
N PRO A 419 18.54 -5.07 9.62
CA PRO A 419 19.67 -4.49 8.91
C PRO A 419 19.24 -3.49 7.83
N ASP A 420 17.95 -3.50 7.43
CA ASP A 420 17.40 -2.57 6.44
C ASP A 420 16.92 -1.30 7.17
N PRO A 421 17.56 -0.12 6.98
CA PRO A 421 17.15 1.11 7.64
C PRO A 421 15.77 1.61 7.18
N SER A 422 15.28 1.15 6.03
CA SER A 422 13.95 1.46 5.50
C SER A 422 12.85 0.53 6.01
N ASP A 423 13.20 -0.48 6.83
CA ASP A 423 12.23 -1.36 7.45
C ASP A 423 11.34 -0.59 8.42
N THR A 424 10.04 -0.59 8.13
CA THR A 424 9.05 0.11 8.93
C THR A 424 8.69 -0.64 10.21
N THR A 425 9.16 -1.88 10.35
CA THR A 425 8.74 -2.79 11.41
C THR A 425 9.80 -2.86 12.50
N LYS A 426 9.39 -2.63 13.74
CA LYS A 426 10.19 -2.95 14.93
C LYS A 426 10.01 -4.42 15.23
N TRP A 427 11.04 -5.21 14.95
CA TRP A 427 10.97 -6.66 15.08
C TRP A 427 11.32 -7.14 16.49
N TYR A 428 10.64 -8.19 16.89
CA TYR A 428 10.80 -8.92 18.12
C TYR A 428 10.73 -10.43 17.85
N GLN A 429 11.27 -11.18 18.80
CA GLN A 429 11.29 -12.62 18.85
C GLN A 429 10.47 -13.11 20.05
N THR A 430 9.63 -14.13 19.82
CA THR A 430 8.94 -14.85 20.90
C THR A 430 9.86 -15.78 21.70
N PRO A 431 9.55 -16.07 22.98
CA PRO A 431 10.34 -16.97 23.83
C PRO A 431 10.50 -18.40 23.28
N TRP A 432 9.49 -18.90 22.56
CA TRP A 432 9.46 -20.26 22.00
C TRP A 432 10.06 -20.35 20.59
N SER A 433 10.60 -19.27 20.05
CA SER A 433 11.22 -19.31 18.73
C SER A 433 12.46 -20.20 18.73
N SER A 434 12.44 -21.25 17.91
CA SER A 434 13.55 -22.20 17.74
C SER A 434 14.80 -21.59 17.10
N THR A 435 14.65 -20.49 16.36
CA THR A 435 15.76 -19.80 15.70
C THR A 435 16.12 -18.53 16.46
N ALA A 436 17.38 -18.42 16.88
CA ALA A 436 17.91 -17.17 17.45
C ALA A 436 17.76 -16.03 16.42
N SER A 437 17.31 -14.86 16.87
CA SER A 437 17.04 -13.68 16.02
C SER A 437 15.92 -13.88 14.99
N SER A 438 14.92 -14.72 15.26
CA SER A 438 13.73 -14.77 14.41
C SER A 438 12.94 -13.46 14.51
N ARG A 439 12.40 -13.01 13.38
CA ARG A 439 11.59 -11.78 13.29
C ARG A 439 10.13 -12.17 13.16
N ASN A 440 9.57 -12.74 14.22
CA ASN A 440 8.24 -13.35 14.18
C ASN A 440 7.14 -12.43 14.70
N ILE A 441 7.45 -11.45 15.54
CA ILE A 441 6.52 -10.39 15.94
C ILE A 441 7.05 -9.03 15.51
N GLY A 442 6.19 -8.19 14.94
CA GLY A 442 6.55 -6.87 14.45
C GLY A 442 5.55 -5.81 14.89
N PHE A 443 6.04 -4.60 15.14
CA PHE A 443 5.19 -3.44 15.40
C PHE A 443 5.46 -2.35 14.36
N ILE A 444 4.43 -1.91 13.64
CA ILE A 444 4.47 -0.80 12.68
C ILE A 444 3.91 0.44 13.37
N THR A 445 4.81 1.30 13.83
CA THR A 445 4.50 2.50 14.63
C THR A 445 4.24 3.71 13.74
N SER A 446 3.19 3.64 12.93
CA SER A 446 2.89 4.65 11.91
C SER A 446 2.63 6.04 12.51
N MET A 447 2.07 6.11 13.72
CA MET A 447 1.63 7.35 14.37
C MET A 447 2.55 7.74 15.52
N SER A 448 2.77 6.85 16.49
CA SER A 448 3.49 7.17 17.73
C SER A 448 4.99 7.44 17.51
N GLN A 449 5.60 6.71 16.58
CA GLN A 449 7.02 6.81 16.25
C GLN A 449 7.22 6.55 14.75
N HIS A 450 6.82 7.52 13.93
CA HIS A 450 6.82 7.39 12.47
C HIS A 450 8.21 7.09 11.86
N PHE A 451 8.24 6.40 10.73
CA PHE A 451 9.46 5.99 9.98
C PHE A 451 9.69 6.81 8.70
N CYS A 452 9.17 8.04 8.62
CA CYS A 452 9.25 8.82 7.38
C CYS A 452 10.68 9.16 6.97
N GLY A 453 11.60 9.34 7.91
CA GLY A 453 13.01 9.69 7.65
C GLY A 453 13.75 8.67 6.78
N THR A 454 13.33 7.40 6.75
CA THR A 454 13.93 6.33 5.95
C THR A 454 12.98 5.76 4.89
N CYS A 455 11.86 6.44 4.61
CA CYS A 455 10.84 5.96 3.68
C CYS A 455 11.35 5.89 2.23
N ASN A 456 11.35 4.69 1.66
CA ASN A 456 11.73 4.41 0.27
C ASN A 456 10.54 4.06 -0.64
N ARG A 457 9.32 4.42 -0.25
CA ARG A 457 8.08 3.96 -0.92
C ARG A 457 7.46 5.00 -1.84
N LEU A 458 7.04 4.55 -3.01
CA LEU A 458 6.13 5.23 -3.94
C LEU A 458 4.89 4.37 -4.17
N ARG A 459 3.79 4.98 -4.62
CA ARG A 459 2.53 4.32 -4.91
C ARG A 459 2.06 4.67 -6.31
N LEU A 460 1.62 3.67 -7.06
CA LEU A 460 0.86 3.83 -8.29
C LEU A 460 -0.54 3.29 -8.01
N THR A 461 -1.55 4.15 -8.10
CA THR A 461 -2.96 3.77 -7.90
C THR A 461 -3.49 2.95 -9.08
N ALA A 462 -4.66 2.33 -8.91
CA ALA A 462 -5.26 1.49 -9.96
C ALA A 462 -5.61 2.31 -11.23
N ASP A 463 -5.99 3.58 -11.05
CA ASP A 463 -6.24 4.54 -12.13
C ASP A 463 -4.96 5.22 -12.66
N GLY A 464 -3.79 4.82 -12.14
CA GLY A 464 -2.48 5.19 -12.64
C GLY A 464 -1.96 6.56 -12.20
N GLN A 465 -2.39 7.02 -11.04
CA GLN A 465 -1.82 8.18 -10.36
C GLN A 465 -0.58 7.78 -9.57
N LEU A 466 0.50 8.54 -9.74
CA LEU A 466 1.66 8.49 -8.87
C LEU A 466 1.37 9.28 -7.59
N LYS A 467 1.38 8.58 -6.46
CA LYS A 467 1.41 9.15 -5.10
C LYS A 467 2.78 8.97 -4.51
N VAL A 468 3.39 10.07 -4.07
CA VAL A 468 4.69 10.05 -3.38
C VAL A 468 4.57 9.78 -1.89
N CYS A 469 3.39 9.98 -1.29
CA CYS A 469 3.10 9.67 0.10
C CYS A 469 1.73 8.98 0.23
N LEU A 470 1.55 8.21 1.30
CA LEU A 470 0.26 7.63 1.65
C LEU A 470 -0.77 8.70 2.07
N PHE A 471 -0.29 9.77 2.72
CA PHE A 471 -1.11 10.83 3.32
C PHE A 471 -1.10 12.15 2.55
N ASP A 472 -0.52 12.17 1.35
CA ASP A 472 -0.55 13.38 0.51
C ASP A 472 -1.74 13.28 -0.44
N GLY A 473 -2.83 13.97 -0.11
CA GLY A 473 -4.05 14.04 -0.91
C GLY A 473 -4.01 15.09 -2.03
N LYS A 474 -3.03 16.00 -2.01
CA LYS A 474 -3.04 17.23 -2.82
C LYS A 474 -2.20 17.13 -4.08
N THR A 475 -1.23 16.21 -4.11
CA THR A 475 -0.34 16.03 -5.27
C THR A 475 -0.40 14.61 -5.83
N GLU A 476 -1.11 14.46 -6.96
CA GLU A 476 -1.18 13.23 -7.73
C GLU A 476 -0.84 13.52 -9.20
N LEU A 477 -0.11 12.62 -9.84
CA LEU A 477 0.32 12.74 -11.23
C LEU A 477 -0.16 11.55 -12.06
N SER A 478 -0.98 11.80 -13.09
CA SER A 478 -1.53 10.73 -13.93
C SER A 478 -0.49 10.20 -14.91
N LEU A 479 0.23 9.15 -14.50
CA LEU A 479 1.18 8.46 -15.38
C LEU A 479 0.46 7.62 -16.45
N ARG A 480 -0.77 7.15 -16.17
CA ARG A 480 -1.63 6.51 -17.16
C ARG A 480 -1.89 7.46 -18.33
N ASP A 481 -2.35 8.67 -18.03
CA ASP A 481 -2.68 9.62 -19.09
C ASP A 481 -1.41 10.11 -19.79
N ALA A 482 -0.29 10.22 -19.07
CA ALA A 482 1.00 10.59 -19.67
C ALA A 482 1.44 9.54 -20.71
N LEU A 483 1.32 8.25 -20.36
CA LEU A 483 1.59 7.17 -21.31
C LEU A 483 0.65 7.21 -22.51
N ARG A 484 -0.65 7.39 -22.28
CA ARG A 484 -1.66 7.41 -23.36
C ARG A 484 -1.51 8.61 -24.29
N ALA A 485 -1.07 9.75 -23.75
CA ALA A 485 -0.74 10.92 -24.53
C ALA A 485 0.55 10.73 -25.35
N GLY A 486 1.38 9.72 -25.05
CA GLY A 486 2.62 9.42 -25.76
C GLY A 486 3.84 10.17 -25.21
N PHE A 487 3.89 10.41 -23.90
CA PHE A 487 5.08 11.00 -23.27
C PHE A 487 6.32 10.15 -23.54
N THR A 488 7.43 10.80 -23.88
CA THR A 488 8.73 10.15 -24.01
C THR A 488 9.28 9.72 -22.65
N ASN A 489 10.24 8.81 -22.64
CA ASN A 489 10.94 8.42 -21.40
C ASN A 489 11.54 9.62 -20.65
N GLN A 490 11.94 10.64 -21.39
CA GLN A 490 12.56 11.83 -20.83
C GLN A 490 11.53 12.78 -20.21
N GLN A 491 10.38 12.96 -20.87
CA GLN A 491 9.27 13.71 -20.29
C GLN A 491 8.74 13.01 -19.03
N LEU A 492 8.58 11.68 -19.06
CA LEU A 492 8.23 10.89 -17.89
C LEU A 492 9.23 11.07 -16.74
N ALA A 493 10.53 11.09 -17.05
CA ALA A 493 11.57 11.25 -16.03
C ALA A 493 11.42 12.57 -15.30
N LYS A 494 11.21 13.66 -16.07
CA LYS A 494 11.11 15.01 -15.54
C LYS A 494 9.89 15.18 -14.64
N VAL A 495 8.72 14.68 -15.06
CA VAL A 495 7.49 14.78 -14.25
C VAL A 495 7.55 13.89 -13.00
N ILE A 496 8.10 12.68 -13.11
CA ILE A 496 8.27 11.76 -11.96
C ILE A 496 9.28 12.35 -10.97
N HIS A 497 10.43 12.82 -11.44
CA HIS A 497 11.45 13.44 -10.61
C HIS A 497 10.88 14.64 -9.85
N ALA A 498 10.15 15.54 -10.53
CA ALA A 498 9.53 16.69 -9.88
C ALA A 498 8.50 16.29 -8.82
N ALA A 499 7.68 15.28 -9.07
CA ALA A 499 6.76 14.74 -8.08
C ALA A 499 7.53 14.22 -6.85
N VAL A 500 8.58 13.42 -7.06
CA VAL A 500 9.43 12.89 -5.98
C VAL A 500 10.11 14.01 -5.19
N GLN A 501 10.59 15.06 -5.85
CA GLN A 501 11.19 16.23 -5.19
C GLN A 501 10.21 16.98 -4.30
N ASN A 502 8.90 16.89 -4.53
CA ASN A 502 7.86 17.52 -3.71
C ASN A 502 7.43 16.68 -2.49
N LYS A 503 7.92 15.44 -2.36
CA LYS A 503 7.60 14.59 -1.23
C LYS A 503 7.99 15.25 0.08
N HIS A 504 7.04 15.39 1.00
CA HIS A 504 7.28 15.94 2.34
C HIS A 504 8.19 15.05 3.20
N TYR A 505 8.85 15.66 4.20
CA TYR A 505 9.72 14.93 5.13
C TYR A 505 8.94 13.89 5.93
N LYS A 506 7.82 14.29 6.55
CA LYS A 506 6.99 13.43 7.39
C LYS A 506 5.50 13.64 7.11
N LEU A 507 4.71 12.61 7.40
CA LEU A 507 3.23 12.66 7.49
C LEU A 507 2.52 13.43 6.38
N GLY A 508 3.01 13.36 5.13
CA GLY A 508 2.40 14.11 4.02
C GLY A 508 2.38 15.64 4.19
N GLY A 509 3.29 16.20 5.01
CA GLY A 509 3.35 17.64 5.29
C GLY A 509 2.70 18.05 6.61
N HIS A 510 1.99 17.14 7.27
CA HIS A 510 1.30 17.39 8.53
C HIS A 510 2.26 17.36 9.72
N VAL A 511 1.91 18.12 10.75
CA VAL A 511 2.74 18.27 11.96
C VAL A 511 2.62 17.08 12.90
N ASP A 512 1.42 16.50 12.99
CA ASP A 512 1.03 15.41 13.90
C ASP A 512 -0.14 14.56 13.32
N PRO A 513 -0.55 13.47 14.00
CA PRO A 513 -1.68 12.65 13.58
C PRO A 513 -3.05 13.35 13.61
N GLN A 514 -3.26 14.35 14.47
CA GLN A 514 -4.55 15.05 14.52
C GLN A 514 -4.72 15.90 13.26
N ALA A 515 -3.69 16.62 12.84
CA ALA A 515 -3.69 17.37 11.59
C ALA A 515 -3.92 16.47 10.36
N LEU A 516 -3.49 15.20 10.41
CA LEU A 516 -3.82 14.21 9.37
C LEU A 516 -5.31 13.85 9.37
N ALA A 517 -5.91 13.69 10.54
CA ALA A 517 -7.34 13.41 10.68
C ALA A 517 -8.18 14.59 10.17
N ASP A 518 -7.78 15.81 10.51
CA ASP A 518 -8.49 17.03 10.12
C ASP A 518 -8.44 17.28 8.59
N ASP A 519 -7.38 16.81 7.90
CA ASP A 519 -7.21 16.94 6.44
C ASP A 519 -7.58 15.64 5.68
N ALA A 520 -8.12 14.62 6.37
CA ALA A 520 -8.28 13.27 5.82
C ALA A 520 -9.19 13.21 4.60
N ASP A 521 -10.20 14.09 4.53
CA ASP A 521 -11.16 14.20 3.42
C ASP A 521 -10.54 14.74 2.13
N THR A 522 -9.38 15.39 2.23
CA THR A 522 -8.63 15.82 1.05
C THR A 522 -7.84 14.68 0.42
N ASN A 523 -7.73 13.53 1.10
CA ASN A 523 -7.04 12.36 0.60
C ASN A 523 -8.04 11.31 0.08
N ARG A 524 -7.57 10.49 -0.85
CA ARG A 524 -8.35 9.34 -1.33
C ARG A 524 -8.59 8.35 -0.17
N PRO A 525 -9.76 7.68 -0.15
CA PRO A 525 -10.02 6.57 0.75
C PRO A 525 -8.95 5.48 0.64
N MET A 526 -8.71 4.76 1.74
CA MET A 526 -7.63 3.77 1.83
C MET A 526 -7.67 2.72 0.71
N THR A 527 -8.86 2.29 0.35
CA THR A 527 -9.06 1.31 -0.72
C THR A 527 -8.50 1.79 -2.08
N LEU A 528 -8.58 3.08 -2.39
CA LEU A 528 -8.22 3.59 -3.72
C LEU A 528 -6.72 3.86 -3.90
N ILE A 529 -5.93 3.71 -2.83
CA ILE A 529 -4.49 4.04 -2.84
C ILE A 529 -3.58 2.85 -2.54
N GLY A 530 -4.11 1.62 -2.51
CA GLY A 530 -3.31 0.41 -2.30
C GLY A 530 -2.96 0.14 -0.85
N GLY A 531 -3.98 0.08 0.02
CA GLY A 531 -3.90 -0.20 1.47
C GLY A 531 -2.68 -0.98 1.93
#